data_AF-A0A3S1AES7-F1
#
_entry.id   AF-A0A3S1AES7-F1
#
_cell.length_a   1.000
_cell.length_b   1.000
_cell.length_c   1.000
_cell.angle_alpha   90.00
_cell.angle_beta   90.00
_cell.angle_gamma   90.00
#
_symmetry.space_group_name_H-M   'P 1'
#
loop_
_entity.id
_entity.type
_entity.pdbx_description
1 polymer ?
#
loop_
_entity_poly.entity_id
_entity_poly.type
_entity_poly.pdbx_seq_one_letter_code
_entity_poly.pdbx_strand_id
1 'polypeptide(L)'
;MGLDMPHTSKACIQHRKVSPGVESPGKEKGGPPEADLAGKHRRRARSCRYQLDRAEEDQPKPAQRMHSMCKELDSDRSPGLERNFINILARVIKPKEMPFQVCGDYLNSPRTTAVFSPDPDHLKKLLLWPGFFDWEKTIDFQVVSPEVTHVFQEIAKMKGGMLRLSDYTLFEMGKEEPPTFPEGFWVGPLDPDLHTDFVEGRWKYSRKNSNVYIRELLKKFPSAGVFNKHDELVGCTLGNEYGTLAMGHIDEEYRRFGLCAHMVSSVARAYFRDGLPSHALTLPDNTPVKRCCVRSGLKELRLVHWMIYYKGDEQASIKELGF
;
A
#
# COMPACT_ATOMS: atom_id res chain seq x y z
N MET A 1 -41.53 6.28 42.00
CA MET A 1 -40.96 5.13 41.29
C MET A 1 -39.76 5.68 40.52
N GLY A 2 -38.52 5.72 41.04
CA GLY A 2 -37.71 4.62 41.58
C GLY A 2 -37.33 3.70 40.42
N LEU A 3 -36.09 3.57 39.93
CA LEU A 3 -34.75 3.46 40.56
C LEU A 3 -33.71 3.99 39.55
N ASP A 4 -32.75 4.83 39.93
CA ASP A 4 -31.42 4.52 40.50
C ASP A 4 -30.45 3.73 39.58
N MET A 5 -29.34 4.41 39.27
CA MET A 5 -28.02 3.93 38.76
C MET A 5 -27.35 2.97 39.80
N PRO A 6 -26.12 2.35 39.64
CA PRO A 6 -24.96 2.78 38.84
C PRO A 6 -23.91 1.72 38.35
N HIS A 7 -22.95 2.25 37.56
CA HIS A 7 -21.50 2.00 37.40
C HIS A 7 -20.75 0.68 37.75
N THR A 8 -19.67 0.49 36.95
CA THR A 8 -18.39 -0.25 37.14
C THR A 8 -18.43 -1.78 36.88
N SER A 9 -17.43 -2.48 36.32
CA SER A 9 -15.99 -2.47 36.61
C SER A 9 -15.15 -3.17 35.52
N LYS A 10 -14.01 -2.55 35.23
CA LYS A 10 -12.64 -3.11 35.05
C LYS A 10 -12.42 -4.62 35.33
N ALA A 11 -11.65 -5.26 34.44
CA ALA A 11 -10.65 -6.32 34.71
C ALA A 11 -9.58 -6.15 33.59
N CYS A 12 -8.29 -5.84 33.79
CA CYS A 12 -7.26 -6.35 34.70
C CYS A 12 -6.98 -7.85 34.51
N ILE A 13 -6.04 -8.17 33.62
CA ILE A 13 -5.30 -9.44 33.64
C ILE A 13 -3.84 -9.12 33.95
N GLN A 14 -3.33 -9.91 34.89
CA GLN A 14 -2.15 -9.71 35.70
C GLN A 14 -0.85 -10.08 35.00
N HIS A 15 0.20 -9.34 35.37
CA HIS A 15 1.60 -9.73 35.24
C HIS A 15 1.88 -11.05 35.98
N ARG A 16 2.64 -11.94 35.35
CA ARG A 16 3.43 -12.96 36.07
C ARG A 16 4.88 -12.48 36.14
N LYS A 17 5.26 -11.96 37.31
CA LYS A 17 6.66 -11.86 37.75
C LYS A 17 7.06 -13.20 38.36
N VAL A 18 8.23 -13.70 38.00
CA VAL A 18 8.96 -14.73 38.76
C VAL A 18 10.40 -14.23 38.93
N SER A 19 10.88 -14.25 40.16
CA SER A 19 12.27 -14.04 40.60
C SER A 19 12.36 -14.59 42.04
N PRO A 20 13.53 -14.83 42.65
CA PRO A 20 14.83 -15.34 42.17
C PRO A 20 15.39 -16.49 43.07
N GLY A 21 16.58 -17.02 42.76
CA GLY A 21 17.39 -17.90 43.63
C GLY A 21 18.52 -18.57 42.82
N VAL A 22 19.75 -18.02 42.75
CA VAL A 22 20.89 -18.08 43.72
C VAL A 22 21.49 -19.50 43.82
N GLU A 23 22.63 -19.74 43.14
CA GLU A 23 23.99 -20.00 43.69
C GLU A 23 24.98 -20.47 42.58
N SER A 24 26.18 -19.88 42.60
CA SER A 24 27.39 -20.23 41.83
C SER A 24 28.24 -21.28 42.62
N PRO A 25 29.39 -21.88 42.16
CA PRO A 25 30.62 -21.15 41.72
C PRO A 25 31.59 -21.86 40.73
N GLY A 26 32.61 -21.11 40.24
CA GLY A 26 33.92 -21.59 39.74
C GLY A 26 34.33 -21.07 38.35
N LYS A 27 35.11 -19.98 38.22
CA LYS A 27 36.59 -19.89 37.91
C LYS A 27 37.01 -20.68 36.66
N GLU A 28 37.67 -20.12 35.62
CA GLU A 28 38.98 -19.44 35.55
C GLU A 28 39.06 -18.50 34.30
N LYS A 29 39.49 -17.24 34.41
CA LYS A 29 40.81 -16.64 34.07
C LYS A 29 41.41 -16.97 32.68
N GLY A 30 41.59 -15.93 31.86
CA GLY A 30 42.56 -15.88 30.75
C GLY A 30 42.29 -14.77 29.73
N GLY A 31 43.00 -13.64 29.85
CA GLY A 31 42.97 -12.50 28.90
C GLY A 31 43.95 -12.65 27.71
N PRO A 32 44.07 -11.60 26.85
CA PRO A 32 44.09 -11.71 25.37
C PRO A 32 45.50 -11.44 24.76
N PRO A 33 45.67 -11.30 23.41
CA PRO A 33 45.42 -10.01 22.74
C PRO A 33 45.02 -10.04 21.24
N GLU A 34 44.68 -8.83 20.77
CA GLU A 34 44.58 -8.20 19.43
C GLU A 34 45.13 -8.90 18.15
N ALA A 35 44.39 -8.73 17.04
CA ALA A 35 44.86 -8.25 15.72
C ALA A 35 43.62 -8.15 14.79
N ASP A 36 43.15 -6.96 14.42
CA ASP A 36 43.44 -6.24 13.17
C ASP A 36 43.58 -7.14 11.93
N LEU A 37 42.70 -6.94 10.93
CA LEU A 37 43.07 -6.90 9.51
C LEU A 37 41.85 -6.56 8.64
N ALA A 38 41.80 -5.30 8.23
CA ALA A 38 41.07 -4.83 7.08
C ALA A 38 41.62 -5.41 5.76
N GLY A 39 40.70 -5.66 4.82
CA GLY A 39 40.95 -5.45 3.39
C GLY A 39 41.59 -6.60 2.58
N LYS A 40 40.84 -7.09 1.59
CA LYS A 40 41.25 -7.24 0.17
C LYS A 40 40.11 -7.89 -0.62
N HIS A 41 39.48 -7.11 -1.52
CA HIS A 41 39.70 -7.17 -2.98
C HIS A 41 39.11 -8.42 -3.65
N ARG A 42 38.00 -8.26 -4.38
CA ARG A 42 37.92 -7.91 -5.82
C ARG A 42 37.97 -9.15 -6.73
N ARG A 43 36.94 -9.20 -7.59
CA ARG A 43 36.88 -9.79 -8.93
C ARG A 43 36.77 -11.32 -9.02
N ARG A 44 35.61 -11.77 -9.53
CA ARG A 44 35.56 -12.47 -10.83
C ARG A 44 34.19 -12.28 -11.48
N ALA A 45 34.21 -11.60 -12.62
CA ALA A 45 33.16 -11.58 -13.62
C ALA A 45 33.51 -12.63 -14.71
N ARG A 46 32.52 -12.89 -15.58
CA ARG A 46 32.49 -13.78 -16.76
C ARG A 46 32.02 -15.19 -16.41
N SER A 47 31.18 -15.87 -17.19
CA SER A 47 30.53 -15.58 -18.47
C SER A 47 29.69 -16.83 -18.74
N CYS A 48 28.40 -16.72 -19.03
CA CYS A 48 27.66 -17.75 -19.74
C CYS A 48 26.78 -17.10 -20.79
N ARG A 49 27.27 -17.13 -22.03
CA ARG A 49 26.45 -17.02 -23.24
C ARG A 49 25.61 -18.29 -23.34
N TYR A 50 24.31 -18.15 -23.55
CA TYR A 50 23.54 -19.13 -24.30
C TYR A 50 22.92 -18.41 -25.50
N GLN A 51 23.32 -18.87 -26.69
CA GLN A 51 22.60 -18.66 -27.93
C GLN A 51 21.47 -19.69 -27.98
N LEU A 52 20.26 -19.25 -28.28
CA LEU A 52 19.23 -20.08 -28.90
C LEU A 52 18.61 -19.24 -30.01
N ASP A 53 18.82 -19.70 -31.25
CA ASP A 53 18.13 -19.22 -32.44
C ASP A 53 16.69 -19.75 -32.47
N ARG A 54 15.79 -18.88 -32.97
CA ARG A 54 14.57 -19.08 -33.82
C ARG A 54 13.82 -20.42 -33.74
N ALA A 55 12.50 -20.49 -33.72
CA ALA A 55 11.45 -19.61 -34.24
C ALA A 55 10.12 -19.99 -33.57
N GLU A 56 9.26 -19.01 -33.28
CA GLU A 56 7.82 -19.26 -33.16
C GLU A 56 7.02 -17.95 -33.36
N GLU A 57 6.07 -18.06 -34.28
CA GLU A 57 4.97 -17.21 -34.75
C GLU A 57 4.79 -15.75 -34.26
N ASP A 58 4.67 -14.86 -35.26
CA ASP A 58 4.26 -13.45 -35.20
C ASP A 58 2.80 -13.29 -34.71
N GLN A 59 2.57 -13.44 -33.40
CA GLN A 59 1.51 -12.71 -32.73
C GLN A 59 2.10 -11.81 -31.64
N PRO A 60 1.75 -10.51 -31.59
CA PRO A 60 2.25 -9.62 -30.57
C PRO A 60 1.79 -10.12 -29.20
N LYS A 61 2.75 -10.26 -28.27
CA LYS A 61 2.46 -10.64 -26.88
C LYS A 61 1.42 -9.67 -26.31
N PRO A 62 0.52 -10.11 -25.41
CA PRO A 62 -0.57 -9.28 -24.88
C PRO A 62 -0.13 -7.88 -24.40
N ALA A 63 1.07 -7.78 -23.82
CA ALA A 63 1.68 -6.53 -23.39
C ALA A 63 2.03 -5.56 -24.55
N GLN A 64 2.46 -6.06 -25.72
CA GLN A 64 2.76 -5.25 -26.91
C GLN A 64 1.48 -4.72 -27.56
N ARG A 65 0.39 -5.50 -27.50
CA ARG A 65 -0.92 -5.11 -28.04
C ARG A 65 -1.63 -4.06 -27.18
N MET A 66 -1.51 -4.17 -25.86
CA MET A 66 -1.99 -3.17 -24.90
C MET A 66 -1.28 -1.81 -25.10
N HIS A 67 0.03 -1.83 -25.37
CA HIS A 67 0.80 -0.61 -25.67
C HIS A 67 0.37 0.06 -27.00
N SER A 68 -0.09 -0.71 -27.98
CA SER A 68 -0.65 -0.20 -29.24
C SER A 68 -1.99 0.52 -29.03
N MET A 69 -2.88 -0.04 -28.21
CA MET A 69 -4.17 0.57 -27.89
C MET A 69 -4.00 1.89 -27.12
N CYS A 70 -3.01 1.99 -26.22
CA CYS A 70 -2.71 3.24 -25.52
C CYS A 70 -2.24 4.36 -26.46
N LYS A 71 -1.56 4.05 -27.58
CA LYS A 71 -1.07 5.05 -28.54
C LYS A 71 -2.18 5.64 -29.42
N GLU A 72 -3.22 4.88 -29.73
CA GLU A 72 -4.39 5.39 -30.47
C GLU A 72 -5.28 6.29 -29.60
N LEU A 73 -5.19 6.17 -28.27
CA LEU A 73 -5.95 7.00 -27.31
C LEU A 73 -5.34 8.40 -27.08
N ASP A 74 -4.09 8.65 -27.48
CA ASP A 74 -3.39 9.92 -27.23
C ASP A 74 -3.72 11.03 -28.25
N SER A 75 -4.40 10.71 -29.37
CA SER A 75 -4.62 11.67 -30.46
C SER A 75 -5.86 12.54 -30.34
N ASP A 76 -6.76 12.28 -29.38
CA ASP A 76 -8.05 12.98 -29.34
C ASP A 76 -8.52 13.29 -27.90
N ARG A 77 -8.61 14.59 -27.57
CA ARG A 77 -9.29 15.24 -26.41
C ARG A 77 -8.47 15.74 -25.19
N SER A 78 -9.18 16.59 -24.44
CA SER A 78 -8.82 17.79 -23.66
C SER A 78 -7.75 17.69 -22.56
N PRO A 79 -7.09 18.81 -22.19
CA PRO A 79 -5.98 18.81 -21.24
C PRO A 79 -6.46 19.11 -19.81
N GLY A 80 -6.58 18.08 -18.96
CA GLY A 80 -6.75 18.32 -17.52
C GLY A 80 -7.07 17.05 -16.72
N LEU A 81 -6.18 16.70 -15.79
CA LEU A 81 -6.32 15.64 -14.78
C LEU A 81 -6.29 14.16 -15.25
N GLU A 82 -6.94 13.79 -16.35
CA GLU A 82 -6.91 12.40 -16.86
C GLU A 82 -5.49 11.94 -17.22
N ARG A 83 -4.67 12.87 -17.70
CA ARG A 83 -3.24 12.64 -17.94
C ARG A 83 -2.48 12.31 -16.66
N ASN A 84 -2.86 12.81 -15.49
CA ASN A 84 -2.08 12.63 -14.27
C ASN A 84 -2.24 11.23 -13.68
N PHE A 85 -3.45 10.65 -13.70
CA PHE A 85 -3.68 9.29 -13.18
C PHE A 85 -2.98 8.21 -14.02
N ILE A 86 -3.08 8.33 -15.35
CA ILE A 86 -2.38 7.44 -16.29
C ILE A 86 -0.85 7.64 -16.20
N ASN A 87 -0.37 8.89 -16.03
CA ASN A 87 1.05 9.16 -15.88
C ASN A 87 1.65 8.62 -14.56
N ILE A 88 0.91 8.51 -13.47
CA ILE A 88 1.44 7.92 -12.22
C ILE A 88 1.74 6.44 -12.43
N LEU A 89 0.79 5.67 -12.97
CA LEU A 89 0.98 4.24 -13.27
C LEU A 89 2.07 4.01 -14.35
N ALA A 90 2.18 4.90 -15.34
CA ALA A 90 3.13 4.76 -16.45
C ALA A 90 4.55 5.30 -16.15
N ARG A 91 4.73 6.32 -15.29
CA ARG A 91 6.05 6.91 -14.99
C ARG A 91 6.79 6.20 -13.87
N VAL A 92 6.08 5.58 -12.92
CA VAL A 92 6.69 4.90 -11.77
C VAL A 92 7.44 3.63 -12.19
N ILE A 93 7.15 3.05 -13.36
CA ILE A 93 7.74 1.78 -13.76
C ILE A 93 8.40 1.89 -15.14
N LYS A 94 9.70 2.21 -15.17
CA LYS A 94 10.53 1.73 -16.28
C LYS A 94 10.70 0.22 -16.12
N PRO A 95 10.23 -0.61 -17.07
CA PRO A 95 10.35 -2.06 -16.98
C PRO A 95 11.80 -2.46 -17.29
N LYS A 96 12.70 -2.28 -16.31
CA LYS A 96 13.97 -3.00 -16.29
C LYS A 96 13.94 -3.90 -15.06
N GLU A 97 13.62 -5.17 -15.32
CA GLU A 97 13.85 -6.33 -14.47
C GLU A 97 13.53 -6.12 -12.99
N MET A 98 12.25 -5.95 -12.67
CA MET A 98 11.79 -6.15 -11.29
C MET A 98 11.71 -7.65 -11.01
N PRO A 99 12.25 -8.15 -9.90
CA PRO A 99 11.96 -9.50 -9.39
C PRO A 99 10.51 -9.51 -8.87
N PHE A 100 9.55 -9.55 -9.80
CA PHE A 100 8.11 -9.36 -9.57
C PHE A 100 7.44 -10.52 -8.82
N GLN A 101 8.16 -11.60 -8.56
CA GLN A 101 7.53 -12.86 -8.17
C GLN A 101 6.95 -12.81 -6.75
N VAL A 102 7.63 -12.19 -5.78
CA VAL A 102 7.20 -12.25 -4.37
C VAL A 102 6.03 -11.29 -4.06
N CYS A 103 6.01 -10.11 -4.68
CA CYS A 103 4.87 -9.19 -4.58
C CYS A 103 3.69 -9.60 -5.48
N GLY A 104 3.99 -10.37 -6.54
CA GLY A 104 2.98 -10.91 -7.45
C GLY A 104 1.93 -11.74 -6.72
N ASP A 105 2.32 -12.53 -5.72
CA ASP A 105 1.38 -13.35 -4.98
C ASP A 105 0.39 -12.51 -4.16
N TYR A 106 0.84 -11.41 -3.56
CA TYR A 106 -0.03 -10.48 -2.83
C TYR A 106 -1.08 -9.84 -3.76
N LEU A 107 -0.71 -9.51 -5.01
CA LEU A 107 -1.59 -8.86 -5.98
C LEU A 107 -2.41 -9.83 -6.83
N ASN A 108 -2.06 -11.12 -6.89
CA ASN A 108 -2.72 -12.09 -7.77
C ASN A 108 -3.52 -13.16 -7.03
N SER A 109 -3.44 -13.24 -5.70
CA SER A 109 -4.14 -14.27 -4.90
C SER A 109 -4.88 -13.67 -3.69
N PRO A 110 -6.10 -13.15 -3.87
CA PRO A 110 -6.82 -13.02 -5.14
C PRO A 110 -6.37 -11.78 -5.94
N ARG A 111 -6.82 -11.69 -7.19
CA ARG A 111 -6.38 -10.62 -8.10
C ARG A 111 -6.88 -9.26 -7.63
N THR A 112 -5.94 -8.38 -7.29
CA THR A 112 -6.14 -6.96 -7.00
C THR A 112 -5.67 -6.14 -8.19
N THR A 113 -6.52 -5.27 -8.72
CA THR A 113 -6.22 -4.49 -9.94
C THR A 113 -6.98 -3.17 -9.97
N ALA A 114 -6.50 -2.21 -10.78
CA ALA A 114 -7.30 -1.07 -11.22
C ALA A 114 -7.56 -1.18 -12.73
N VAL A 115 -8.72 -0.73 -13.19
CA VAL A 115 -9.05 -0.63 -14.62
C VAL A 115 -9.70 0.73 -14.86
N PHE A 116 -9.25 1.44 -15.88
CA PHE A 116 -9.78 2.75 -16.25
C PHE A 116 -10.09 2.79 -17.74
N SER A 117 -11.24 3.38 -18.07
CA SER A 117 -11.57 3.85 -19.41
C SER A 117 -12.58 5.00 -19.25
N PRO A 118 -12.37 6.14 -19.94
CA PRO A 118 -13.34 7.24 -19.92
C PRO A 118 -14.62 6.90 -20.70
N ASP A 119 -14.56 5.87 -21.55
CA ASP A 119 -15.68 5.36 -22.33
C ASP A 119 -16.22 4.05 -21.69
N PRO A 120 -17.48 4.02 -21.22
CA PRO A 120 -18.11 2.83 -20.65
C PRO A 120 -18.16 1.63 -21.60
N ASP A 121 -18.36 1.83 -22.91
CA ASP A 121 -18.42 0.76 -23.89
C ASP A 121 -17.03 0.16 -24.13
N HIS A 122 -15.99 1.00 -24.16
CA HIS A 122 -14.61 0.51 -24.19
C HIS A 122 -14.24 -0.27 -22.94
N LEU A 123 -14.65 0.23 -21.77
CA LEU A 123 -14.46 -0.49 -20.51
C LEU A 123 -15.11 -1.87 -20.57
N LYS A 124 -16.37 -1.92 -21.00
CA LYS A 124 -17.13 -3.16 -21.10
C LYS A 124 -16.47 -4.16 -22.05
N LYS A 125 -16.03 -3.69 -23.23
CA LYS A 125 -15.28 -4.53 -24.19
C LYS A 125 -14.00 -5.09 -23.59
N LEU A 126 -13.23 -4.28 -22.86
CA LEU A 126 -12.00 -4.70 -22.19
C LEU A 126 -12.28 -5.75 -21.10
N LEU A 127 -13.25 -5.48 -20.21
CA LEU A 127 -13.61 -6.37 -19.11
C LEU A 127 -14.18 -7.72 -19.60
N LEU A 128 -14.82 -7.74 -20.77
CA LEU A 128 -15.33 -8.96 -21.41
C LEU A 128 -14.32 -9.63 -22.35
N TRP A 129 -13.14 -9.04 -22.54
CA TRP A 129 -12.14 -9.60 -23.45
C TRP A 129 -11.74 -11.02 -22.99
N PRO A 130 -11.76 -12.02 -23.90
CA PRO A 130 -11.46 -13.41 -23.53
C PRO A 130 -10.12 -13.56 -22.82
N GLY A 131 -10.13 -14.18 -21.64
CA GLY A 131 -8.93 -14.41 -20.82
C GLY A 131 -8.40 -13.17 -20.09
N PHE A 132 -9.04 -12.01 -20.20
CA PHE A 132 -8.58 -10.81 -19.48
C PHE A 132 -8.80 -10.94 -17.98
N PHE A 133 -9.96 -11.47 -17.58
CA PHE A 133 -10.27 -11.86 -16.21
C PHE A 133 -10.80 -13.29 -16.15
N ASP A 134 -10.37 -14.01 -15.13
CA ASP A 134 -10.98 -15.26 -14.69
C ASP A 134 -12.14 -14.92 -13.75
N TRP A 135 -13.32 -14.75 -14.33
CA TRP A 135 -14.55 -14.40 -13.61
C TRP A 135 -15.08 -15.56 -12.74
N GLU A 136 -14.41 -16.71 -12.68
CA GLU A 136 -14.73 -17.74 -11.69
C GLU A 136 -14.09 -17.46 -10.32
N LYS A 137 -13.17 -16.49 -10.24
CA LYS A 137 -12.45 -16.13 -9.02
C LYS A 137 -12.88 -14.79 -8.45
N THR A 138 -12.58 -14.58 -7.18
CA THR A 138 -12.69 -13.29 -6.51
C THR A 138 -11.72 -12.28 -7.16
N ILE A 139 -12.20 -11.06 -7.41
CA ILE A 139 -11.39 -9.97 -7.99
C ILE A 139 -11.62 -8.69 -7.18
N ASP A 140 -10.55 -8.05 -6.72
CA ASP A 140 -10.55 -6.78 -6.01
C ASP A 140 -10.19 -5.65 -6.99
N PHE A 141 -11.19 -4.88 -7.39
CA PHE A 141 -11.05 -3.70 -8.24
C PHE A 141 -10.86 -2.45 -7.40
N GLN A 142 -9.70 -1.82 -7.52
CA GLN A 142 -9.33 -0.65 -6.73
C GLN A 142 -9.41 0.64 -7.55
N VAL A 143 -9.73 1.73 -6.85
CA VAL A 143 -9.74 3.11 -7.35
C VAL A 143 -10.62 3.28 -8.61
N VAL A 144 -11.79 2.62 -8.61
CA VAL A 144 -12.73 2.70 -9.73
C VAL A 144 -13.55 3.98 -9.66
N SER A 145 -13.74 4.64 -10.78
CA SER A 145 -14.56 5.85 -10.85
C SER A 145 -16.06 5.51 -10.68
N PRO A 146 -16.81 6.29 -9.87
CA PRO A 146 -18.24 6.06 -9.68
C PRO A 146 -19.04 6.07 -10.99
N GLU A 147 -18.61 6.89 -11.96
CA GLU A 147 -19.26 7.07 -13.25
C GLU A 147 -19.33 5.78 -14.09
N VAL A 148 -18.36 4.87 -13.92
CA VAL A 148 -18.32 3.58 -14.65
C VAL A 148 -18.74 2.38 -13.81
N THR A 149 -19.16 2.59 -12.56
CA THR A 149 -19.52 1.51 -11.63
C THR A 149 -20.67 0.63 -12.15
N HIS A 150 -21.61 1.23 -12.87
CA HIS A 150 -22.73 0.52 -13.49
C HIS A 150 -22.27 -0.56 -14.50
N VAL A 151 -21.15 -0.34 -15.20
CA VAL A 151 -20.57 -1.33 -16.14
C VAL A 151 -20.12 -2.58 -15.38
N PHE A 152 -19.45 -2.39 -14.25
CA PHE A 152 -19.02 -3.51 -13.40
C PHE A 152 -20.22 -4.27 -12.86
N GLN A 153 -21.25 -3.58 -12.39
CA GLN A 153 -22.49 -4.21 -11.89
C GLN A 153 -23.19 -5.05 -12.97
N GLU A 154 -23.28 -4.52 -14.19
CA GLU A 154 -23.84 -5.25 -15.33
C GLU A 154 -23.04 -6.52 -15.64
N ILE A 155 -21.71 -6.40 -15.71
CA ILE A 155 -20.84 -7.54 -16.00
C ILE A 155 -20.87 -8.57 -14.88
N ALA A 156 -20.86 -8.14 -13.61
CA ALA A 156 -20.96 -9.06 -12.48
C ALA A 156 -22.24 -9.91 -12.57
N LYS A 157 -23.39 -9.27 -12.85
CA LYS A 157 -24.66 -9.97 -13.09
C LYS A 157 -24.57 -10.92 -14.30
N MET A 158 -24.01 -10.47 -15.41
CA MET A 158 -23.82 -11.29 -16.63
C MET A 158 -22.96 -12.53 -16.35
N LYS A 159 -21.95 -12.41 -15.48
CA LYS A 159 -21.07 -13.50 -15.07
C LYS A 159 -21.65 -14.35 -13.95
N GLY A 160 -22.85 -14.04 -13.44
CA GLY A 160 -23.49 -14.77 -12.35
C GLY A 160 -22.83 -14.55 -10.99
N GLY A 161 -22.16 -13.40 -10.80
CA GLY A 161 -21.57 -12.99 -9.53
C GLY A 161 -22.20 -11.71 -8.98
N MET A 162 -21.59 -11.19 -7.92
CA MET A 162 -22.02 -9.99 -7.19
C MET A 162 -20.84 -9.05 -6.99
N LEU A 163 -21.14 -7.79 -6.64
CA LEU A 163 -20.14 -6.80 -6.25
C LEU A 163 -20.42 -6.29 -4.84
N ARG A 164 -19.42 -6.36 -3.98
CA ARG A 164 -19.38 -5.57 -2.76
C ARG A 164 -18.71 -4.24 -3.05
N LEU A 165 -19.45 -3.15 -2.89
CA LEU A 165 -18.96 -1.79 -3.08
C LEU A 165 -18.42 -1.23 -1.76
N SER A 166 -17.33 -0.49 -1.81
CA SER A 166 -16.82 0.31 -0.71
C SER A 166 -16.40 1.66 -1.22
N ASP A 167 -17.01 2.70 -0.68
CA ASP A 167 -16.68 4.08 -1.01
C ASP A 167 -15.35 4.47 -0.39
N TYR A 168 -14.59 5.29 -1.10
CA TYR A 168 -13.37 5.93 -0.64
C TYR A 168 -13.36 7.38 -1.07
N THR A 169 -12.89 8.25 -0.18
CA THR A 169 -12.62 9.64 -0.51
C THR A 169 -11.15 9.76 -0.93
N LEU A 170 -10.93 10.28 -2.14
CA LEU A 170 -9.62 10.65 -2.65
C LEU A 170 -9.31 12.10 -2.27
N PHE A 171 -8.19 12.30 -1.59
CA PHE A 171 -7.65 13.60 -1.25
C PHE A 171 -6.41 13.89 -2.09
N GLU A 172 -6.23 15.14 -2.47
CA GLU A 172 -4.99 15.65 -3.06
C GLU A 172 -4.23 16.48 -2.03
N MET A 173 -2.94 16.20 -1.91
CA MET A 173 -2.02 16.95 -1.06
C MET A 173 -1.74 18.32 -1.66
N GLY A 174 -1.98 19.38 -0.89
CA GLY A 174 -1.46 20.71 -1.18
C GLY A 174 0.05 20.79 -0.95
N LYS A 175 0.66 21.90 -1.38
CA LYS A 175 2.08 22.21 -1.14
C LYS A 175 2.29 22.98 0.17
N GLU A 176 1.30 23.01 1.07
CA GLU A 176 1.45 23.71 2.34
C GLU A 176 2.52 23.05 3.23
N GLU A 177 3.22 23.89 3.97
CA GLU A 177 4.12 23.45 5.04
C GLU A 177 3.28 22.90 6.20
N PRO A 178 3.65 21.77 6.83
CA PRO A 178 3.01 21.33 8.05
C PRO A 178 3.27 22.36 9.16
N PRO A 179 2.43 22.39 10.21
CA PRO A 179 2.63 23.23 11.40
C PRO A 179 3.95 22.91 12.10
N THR A 180 4.32 23.59 13.18
CA THR A 180 5.56 23.28 13.92
C THR A 180 5.58 21.83 14.43
N PHE A 181 6.73 21.15 14.34
CA PHE A 181 6.87 19.78 14.80
C PHE A 181 6.90 19.71 16.33
N PRO A 182 6.10 18.83 16.98
CA PRO A 182 6.08 18.73 18.44
C PRO A 182 7.44 18.35 19.01
N GLU A 183 7.82 18.95 20.14
CA GLU A 183 9.05 18.60 20.85
C GLU A 183 9.03 17.14 21.33
N GLY A 184 10.20 16.49 21.33
CA GLY A 184 10.36 15.10 21.80
C GLY A 184 9.96 14.03 20.78
N PHE A 185 9.70 14.42 19.54
CA PHE A 185 9.46 13.51 18.42
C PHE A 185 10.36 13.90 17.24
N TRP A 186 10.49 13.01 16.27
CA TRP A 186 11.06 13.33 14.96
C TRP A 186 10.44 12.47 13.85
N VAL A 187 10.61 12.88 12.58
CA VAL A 187 10.17 12.10 11.41
C VAL A 187 11.38 11.60 10.65
N GLY A 188 11.38 10.31 10.35
CA GLY A 188 12.45 9.64 9.61
C GLY A 188 11.92 8.73 8.51
N PRO A 189 12.78 8.25 7.60
CA PRO A 189 12.42 7.18 6.69
C PRO A 189 12.14 5.89 7.46
N LEU A 190 11.30 5.01 6.92
CA LEU A 190 11.13 3.66 7.45
C LEU A 190 12.16 2.72 6.83
N ASP A 191 12.83 1.93 7.66
CA ASP A 191 13.70 0.84 7.24
C ASP A 191 12.87 -0.41 6.88
N PRO A 192 13.03 -0.99 5.67
CA PRO A 192 12.28 -2.17 5.25
C PRO A 192 12.58 -3.46 6.02
N ASP A 193 13.75 -3.57 6.64
CA ASP A 193 14.13 -4.74 7.43
C ASP A 193 13.65 -4.63 8.87
N LEU A 194 13.65 -3.42 9.44
CA LEU A 194 13.29 -3.18 10.84
C LEU A 194 11.81 -2.86 11.05
N HIS A 195 11.14 -2.21 10.10
CA HIS A 195 9.81 -1.62 10.34
C HIS A 195 8.65 -2.30 9.63
N THR A 196 8.89 -3.32 8.78
CA THR A 196 7.81 -4.04 8.10
C THR A 196 6.80 -4.65 9.09
N ASP A 197 7.28 -5.33 10.13
CA ASP A 197 6.41 -5.98 11.12
C ASP A 197 5.57 -4.98 11.92
N PHE A 198 6.12 -3.77 12.16
CA PHE A 198 5.38 -2.68 12.79
C PHE A 198 4.18 -2.28 11.92
N VAL A 199 4.41 -2.01 10.63
CA VAL A 199 3.37 -1.59 9.68
C VAL A 199 2.34 -2.70 9.51
N GLU A 200 2.79 -3.94 9.28
CA GLU A 200 1.91 -5.08 9.07
C GLU A 200 1.01 -5.34 10.29
N GLY A 201 1.58 -5.33 11.50
CA GLY A 201 0.84 -5.61 12.73
C GLY A 201 -0.22 -4.56 13.08
N ARG A 202 -0.18 -3.37 12.47
CA ARG A 202 -1.17 -2.28 12.67
C ARG A 202 -2.14 -2.14 11.51
N TRP A 203 -1.85 -2.78 10.38
CA TRP A 203 -2.70 -2.69 9.22
C TRP A 203 -3.83 -3.71 9.30
N LYS A 204 -5.06 -3.23 9.58
CA LYS A 204 -6.26 -4.08 9.69
C LYS A 204 -6.63 -4.88 8.44
N TYR A 205 -6.01 -4.57 7.29
CA TYR A 205 -6.22 -5.26 6.02
C TYR A 205 -5.03 -6.14 5.64
N SER A 206 -4.13 -6.39 6.60
CA SER A 206 -3.04 -7.34 6.41
C SER A 206 -3.59 -8.74 6.13
N ARG A 207 -2.98 -9.41 5.17
CA ARG A 207 -3.35 -10.73 4.66
C ARG A 207 -2.09 -11.51 4.30
N LYS A 208 -2.27 -12.71 3.73
CA LYS A 208 -1.15 -13.52 3.22
C LYS A 208 -0.25 -12.68 2.30
N ASN A 209 1.05 -12.73 2.55
CA ASN A 209 2.10 -11.99 1.83
C ASN A 209 2.09 -10.46 2.02
N SER A 210 1.33 -9.91 2.98
CA SER A 210 1.35 -8.48 3.29
C SER A 210 2.73 -8.01 3.74
N ASN A 211 3.43 -8.75 4.60
CA ASN A 211 4.82 -8.46 4.98
C ASN A 211 5.75 -8.25 3.77
N VAL A 212 5.69 -9.14 2.79
CA VAL A 212 6.50 -9.05 1.57
C VAL A 212 6.14 -7.79 0.78
N TYR A 213 4.84 -7.56 0.57
CA TYR A 213 4.35 -6.40 -0.16
C TYR A 213 4.78 -5.09 0.51
N ILE A 214 4.55 -4.97 1.82
CA ILE A 214 4.93 -3.80 2.62
C ILE A 214 6.44 -3.57 2.52
N ARG A 215 7.26 -4.60 2.72
CA ARG A 215 8.71 -4.51 2.61
C ARG A 215 9.14 -4.01 1.22
N GLU A 216 8.51 -4.49 0.16
CA GLU A 216 8.81 -4.02 -1.21
C GLU A 216 8.36 -2.58 -1.44
N LEU A 217 7.24 -2.16 -0.85
CA LEU A 217 6.83 -0.75 -0.92
C LEU A 217 7.84 0.16 -0.21
N LEU A 218 8.28 -0.21 0.99
CA LEU A 218 9.25 0.58 1.77
C LEU A 218 10.59 0.75 1.04
N LYS A 219 10.99 -0.21 0.20
CA LYS A 219 12.20 -0.10 -0.63
C LYS A 219 12.06 0.84 -1.83
N LYS A 220 10.84 1.00 -2.36
CA LYS A 220 10.61 1.61 -3.69
C LYS A 220 9.91 2.97 -3.61
N PHE A 221 9.09 3.18 -2.59
CA PHE A 221 8.26 4.36 -2.45
C PHE A 221 8.68 5.18 -1.22
N PRO A 222 8.48 6.50 -1.25
CA PRO A 222 8.71 7.32 -0.07
C PRO A 222 7.89 6.84 1.12
N SER A 223 8.50 6.86 2.29
CA SER A 223 7.88 6.45 3.55
C SER A 223 8.28 7.40 4.68
N ALA A 224 7.46 7.46 5.72
CA ALA A 224 7.74 8.24 6.90
C ALA A 224 7.31 7.48 8.16
N GLY A 225 8.25 7.37 9.10
CA GLY A 225 8.01 6.97 10.48
C GLY A 225 8.04 8.18 11.40
N VAL A 226 7.22 8.15 12.44
CA VAL A 226 7.31 9.08 13.57
C VAL A 226 7.97 8.34 14.71
N PHE A 227 9.04 8.93 15.24
CA PHE A 227 9.83 8.37 16.31
C PHE A 227 9.75 9.26 17.55
N ASN A 228 9.73 8.67 18.74
CA ASN A 228 9.76 9.42 19.99
C ASN A 228 11.22 9.72 20.41
N LYS A 229 11.39 10.38 21.56
CA LYS A 229 12.70 10.72 22.14
C LYS A 229 13.61 9.52 22.49
N HIS A 230 13.07 8.31 22.44
CA HIS A 230 13.77 7.05 22.68
C HIS A 230 14.04 6.28 21.38
N ASP A 231 13.83 6.91 20.22
CA ASP A 231 13.94 6.32 18.89
C ASP A 231 12.99 5.14 18.63
N GLU A 232 11.89 5.07 19.40
CA GLU A 232 10.84 4.09 19.19
C GLU A 232 9.90 4.58 18.10
N LEU A 233 9.60 3.71 17.13
CA LEU A 233 8.61 3.98 16.09
C LEU A 233 7.20 3.97 16.70
N VAL A 234 6.50 5.09 16.60
CA VAL A 234 5.15 5.29 17.17
C VAL A 234 4.07 5.56 16.12
N GLY A 235 4.48 5.68 14.85
CA GLY A 235 3.57 5.93 13.75
C GLY A 235 4.24 5.77 12.40
N CYS A 236 3.48 5.41 11.37
CA CYS A 236 3.98 5.14 10.03
C CYS A 236 3.01 5.57 8.94
N THR A 237 3.55 5.88 7.76
CA THR A 237 2.82 5.91 6.48
C THR A 237 3.81 5.66 5.35
N LEU A 238 3.32 5.17 4.22
CA LEU A 238 4.16 4.89 3.06
C LEU A 238 3.39 5.15 1.76
N GLY A 239 4.14 5.42 0.70
CA GLY A 239 3.61 5.44 -0.66
C GLY A 239 3.33 4.03 -1.19
N ASN A 240 2.48 3.95 -2.19
CA ASN A 240 2.20 2.72 -2.94
C ASN A 240 2.27 2.96 -4.47
N GLU A 241 2.04 1.89 -5.23
CA GLU A 241 2.04 1.86 -6.70
C GLU A 241 1.03 2.80 -7.37
N TYR A 242 0.02 3.26 -6.64
CA TYR A 242 -0.95 4.24 -7.13
C TYR A 242 -0.50 5.69 -6.91
N GLY A 243 0.70 5.92 -6.38
CA GLY A 243 1.14 7.26 -5.96
C GLY A 243 0.27 7.84 -4.84
N THR A 244 -0.33 6.95 -4.03
CA THR A 244 -1.15 7.32 -2.88
C THR A 244 -0.41 7.01 -1.58
N LEU A 245 -0.73 7.74 -0.51
CA LEU A 245 -0.35 7.38 0.84
C LEU A 245 -1.23 6.22 1.33
N ALA A 246 -0.60 5.22 1.91
CA ALA A 246 -1.21 3.99 2.39
C ALA A 246 -0.72 3.64 3.79
N MET A 247 -1.51 2.80 4.48
CA MET A 247 -1.17 2.17 5.76
C MET A 247 -0.75 3.18 6.85
N GLY A 248 -1.38 4.35 6.84
CA GLY A 248 -1.18 5.40 7.82
C GLY A 248 -1.67 4.99 9.21
N HIS A 249 -0.80 5.05 10.22
CA HIS A 249 -1.15 4.75 11.61
C HIS A 249 -0.33 5.60 12.59
N ILE A 250 -0.95 5.93 13.73
CA ILE A 250 -0.29 6.48 14.91
C ILE A 250 -0.81 5.69 16.11
N ASP A 251 0.11 5.18 16.94
CA ASP A 251 -0.22 4.47 18.17
C ASP A 251 -1.06 5.34 19.11
N GLU A 252 -2.02 4.72 19.80
CA GLU A 252 -3.14 5.44 20.39
C GLU A 252 -2.73 6.49 21.42
N GLU A 253 -1.70 6.18 22.20
CA GLU A 253 -1.12 7.05 23.23
C GLU A 253 -0.41 8.29 22.63
N TYR A 254 0.00 8.23 21.36
CA TYR A 254 0.67 9.31 20.64
C TYR A 254 -0.26 10.07 19.67
N ARG A 255 -1.58 9.81 19.72
CA ARG A 255 -2.56 10.56 18.92
C ARG A 255 -2.79 11.96 19.50
N ARG A 256 -3.34 12.86 18.66
CA ARG A 256 -3.69 14.26 18.98
C ARG A 256 -2.52 15.22 19.23
N PHE A 257 -1.28 14.79 19.04
CA PHE A 257 -0.10 15.67 19.00
C PHE A 257 0.16 16.30 17.63
N GLY A 258 -0.68 16.04 16.62
CA GLY A 258 -0.47 16.56 15.26
C GLY A 258 0.53 15.76 14.41
N LEU A 259 1.06 14.65 14.94
CA LEU A 259 2.09 13.81 14.29
C LEU A 259 1.67 13.28 12.91
N CYS A 260 0.39 12.94 12.73
CA CYS A 260 -0.17 12.49 11.45
C CYS A 260 0.11 13.48 10.31
N ALA A 261 -0.12 14.78 10.55
CA ALA A 261 0.04 15.82 9.54
C ALA A 261 1.49 15.86 9.03
N HIS A 262 2.45 15.82 9.94
CA HIS A 262 3.87 15.86 9.62
C HIS A 262 4.36 14.64 8.86
N MET A 263 3.94 13.47 9.30
CA MET A 263 4.26 12.21 8.66
C MET A 263 3.73 12.17 7.21
N VAL A 264 2.48 12.58 7.01
CA VAL A 264 1.84 12.69 5.70
C VAL A 264 2.52 13.74 4.81
N SER A 265 2.82 14.92 5.34
CA SER A 265 3.54 15.98 4.62
C SER A 265 4.95 15.55 4.22
N SER A 266 5.64 14.76 5.03
CA SER A 266 6.98 14.24 4.70
C SER A 266 6.95 13.37 3.44
N VAL A 267 6.02 12.41 3.36
CA VAL A 267 5.84 11.56 2.18
C VAL A 267 5.38 12.37 0.97
N ALA A 268 4.43 13.29 1.14
CA ALA A 268 3.96 14.14 0.05
C ALA A 268 5.07 15.02 -0.55
N ARG A 269 5.95 15.59 0.28
CA ARG A 269 7.11 16.37 -0.19
C ARG A 269 8.10 15.54 -1.00
N ALA A 270 8.31 14.28 -0.63
CA ALA A 270 9.15 13.40 -1.41
C ALA A 270 8.59 13.23 -2.84
N TYR A 271 7.28 13.00 -2.98
CA TYR A 271 6.63 12.98 -4.29
C TYR A 271 6.73 14.32 -5.03
N PHE A 272 6.48 15.45 -4.36
CA PHE A 272 6.58 16.77 -5.00
C PHE A 272 7.99 17.10 -5.50
N ARG A 273 9.03 16.69 -4.77
CA ARG A 273 10.43 16.85 -5.20
C ARG A 273 10.72 16.07 -6.48
N ASP A 274 10.04 14.96 -6.69
CA ASP A 274 10.13 14.14 -7.90
C ASP A 274 9.18 14.64 -9.02
N GLY A 275 8.50 15.78 -8.81
CA GLY A 275 7.55 16.35 -9.77
C GLY A 275 6.24 15.56 -9.89
N LEU A 276 5.91 14.73 -8.89
CA LEU A 276 4.71 13.91 -8.84
C LEU A 276 3.68 14.51 -7.89
N PRO A 277 2.37 14.39 -8.20
CA PRO A 277 1.32 14.71 -7.22
C PRO A 277 1.34 13.66 -6.10
N SER A 278 0.73 14.00 -4.96
CA SER A 278 0.57 13.09 -3.84
C SER A 278 -0.90 13.05 -3.43
N HIS A 279 -1.41 11.84 -3.24
CA HIS A 279 -2.82 11.62 -2.95
C HIS A 279 -3.00 10.75 -1.71
N ALA A 280 -4.14 10.84 -1.04
CA ALA A 280 -4.50 9.90 0.03
C ALA A 280 -5.89 9.33 -0.22
N LEU A 281 -6.07 8.06 0.11
CA LEU A 281 -7.36 7.38 0.07
C LEU A 281 -7.79 7.05 1.49
N THR A 282 -9.03 7.36 1.82
CA THR A 282 -9.59 7.00 3.13
C THR A 282 -11.04 6.58 2.99
N LEU A 283 -11.44 5.63 3.83
CA LEU A 283 -12.84 5.29 3.99
C LEU A 283 -13.66 6.52 4.46
N PRO A 284 -14.93 6.64 4.03
CA PRO A 284 -15.82 7.72 4.42
C PRO A 284 -16.00 7.86 5.93
N ASP A 285 -16.03 6.74 6.65
CA ASP A 285 -16.27 6.65 8.08
C ASP A 285 -15.00 6.86 8.92
N ASN A 286 -13.81 6.87 8.31
CA ASN A 286 -12.53 7.16 8.95
C ASN A 286 -12.35 8.66 9.19
N THR A 287 -13.24 9.19 10.03
CA THR A 287 -13.33 10.59 10.45
C THR A 287 -12.02 11.14 11.02
N PRO A 288 -11.22 10.39 11.81
CA PRO A 288 -9.92 10.87 12.27
C PRO A 288 -8.95 11.20 11.12
N VAL A 289 -8.83 10.32 10.13
CA VAL A 289 -7.94 10.55 8.97
C VAL A 289 -8.47 11.67 8.10
N LYS A 290 -9.78 11.71 7.80
CA LYS A 290 -10.39 12.83 7.07
C LYS A 290 -10.10 14.19 7.72
N ARG A 291 -10.25 14.29 9.05
CA ARG A 291 -9.91 15.50 9.79
C ARG A 291 -8.42 15.83 9.74
N CYS A 292 -7.55 14.82 9.82
CA CYS A 292 -6.11 15.01 9.65
C CYS A 292 -5.79 15.57 8.26
N CYS A 293 -6.37 14.97 7.21
CA CYS A 293 -6.25 15.43 5.83
C CYS A 293 -6.67 16.90 5.68
N VAL A 294 -7.92 17.24 6.01
CA VAL A 294 -8.42 18.61 5.84
C VAL A 294 -7.60 19.64 6.65
N ARG A 295 -7.22 19.32 7.90
CA ARG A 295 -6.38 20.20 8.73
C ARG A 295 -4.97 20.38 8.20
N SER A 296 -4.47 19.45 7.39
CA SER A 296 -3.14 19.51 6.79
C SER A 296 -3.17 20.14 5.40
N GLY A 297 -4.27 20.80 5.01
CA GLY A 297 -4.41 21.48 3.72
C GLY A 297 -4.85 20.59 2.56
N LEU A 298 -5.13 19.30 2.82
CA LEU A 298 -5.58 18.40 1.76
C LEU A 298 -6.98 18.78 1.30
N LYS A 299 -7.17 18.72 -0.02
CA LYS A 299 -8.47 18.96 -0.64
C LYS A 299 -9.09 17.63 -1.02
N GLU A 300 -10.34 17.44 -0.62
CA GLU A 300 -11.15 16.35 -1.15
C GLU A 300 -11.32 16.56 -2.65
N LEU A 301 -10.92 15.57 -3.44
CA LEU A 301 -10.91 15.66 -4.89
C LEU A 301 -12.15 14.98 -5.47
N ARG A 302 -12.38 13.71 -5.10
CA ARG A 302 -13.57 12.96 -5.53
C ARG A 302 -13.80 11.69 -4.71
N LEU A 303 -14.97 11.10 -4.89
CA LEU A 303 -15.26 9.73 -4.51
C LEU A 303 -14.65 8.75 -5.53
N VAL A 304 -14.12 7.63 -5.04
CA VAL A 304 -13.77 6.45 -5.83
C VAL A 304 -14.31 5.20 -5.12
N HIS A 305 -14.48 4.11 -5.86
CA HIS A 305 -14.92 2.84 -5.31
C HIS A 305 -13.80 1.82 -5.27
N TRP A 306 -13.76 1.04 -4.19
CA TRP A 306 -13.19 -0.29 -4.21
C TRP A 306 -14.34 -1.28 -4.35
N MET A 307 -14.18 -2.25 -5.24
CA MET A 307 -15.22 -3.21 -5.56
C MET A 307 -14.66 -4.61 -5.54
N ILE A 308 -15.28 -5.48 -4.75
CA ILE A 308 -14.91 -6.89 -4.71
C ILE A 308 -15.96 -7.66 -5.51
N TYR A 309 -15.54 -8.23 -6.63
CA TYR A 309 -16.30 -9.22 -7.36
C TYR A 309 -16.15 -10.59 -6.73
N TYR A 310 -17.25 -11.30 -6.58
CA TYR A 310 -17.27 -12.68 -6.09
C TYR A 310 -18.43 -13.47 -6.69
N LYS A 311 -18.33 -14.80 -6.61
CA LYS A 311 -19.41 -15.74 -6.93
C LYS A 311 -19.80 -16.53 -5.68
N GLY A 312 -21.10 -16.71 -5.48
CA GLY A 312 -21.61 -17.49 -4.36
C GLY A 312 -21.59 -16.71 -3.04
N ASP A 313 -21.02 -17.31 -1.99
CA ASP A 313 -21.06 -16.76 -0.64
C ASP A 313 -20.05 -15.61 -0.45
N GLU A 314 -20.58 -14.44 -0.06
CA GLU A 314 -19.79 -13.23 0.14
C GLU A 314 -18.74 -13.41 1.24
N GLN A 315 -19.12 -14.03 2.37
CA GLN A 315 -18.25 -14.16 3.53
C GLN A 315 -17.07 -15.10 3.26
N ALA A 316 -17.30 -16.20 2.55
CA ALA A 316 -16.26 -17.11 2.08
C ALA A 316 -15.29 -16.41 1.13
N SER A 317 -15.80 -15.56 0.24
CA SER A 317 -14.99 -14.81 -0.72
C SER A 317 -14.15 -13.70 -0.05
N ILE A 318 -14.71 -13.01 0.95
CA ILE A 318 -13.97 -12.07 1.79
C ILE A 318 -12.87 -12.78 2.59
N LYS A 319 -13.14 -13.99 3.09
CA LYS A 319 -12.13 -14.80 3.77
C LYS A 319 -11.01 -15.24 2.83
N GLU A 320 -11.32 -15.53 1.56
CA GLU A 320 -10.31 -15.81 0.51
C GLU A 320 -9.39 -14.61 0.27
N LEU A 321 -9.94 -13.39 0.34
CA LEU A 321 -9.16 -12.15 0.30
C LEU A 321 -8.24 -11.96 1.51
N GLY A 322 -8.41 -12.75 2.58
CA GLY A 322 -7.62 -12.67 3.81
C GLY A 322 -8.00 -11.50 4.72
N PHE A 323 -9.21 -10.96 4.58
CA PHE A 323 -9.79 -9.98 5.51
C PHE A 323 -10.56 -10.67 6.66
#